data_AF-A0A452H499-F1
#
_entry.id   AF-A0A452H499-F1
#
_cell.length_a   1.000
_cell.length_b   1.000
_cell.length_c   1.000
_cell.angle_alpha   90.00
_cell.angle_beta   90.00
_cell.angle_gamma   90.00
#
_symmetry.space_group_name_H-M   'P 1'
#
loop_
_entity.id
_entity.type
_entity.pdbx_description
1 polymer ?
#
loop_
_entity_poly.entity_id
_entity_poly.type
_entity_poly.pdbx_seq_one_letter_code
_entity_poly.pdbx_strand_id
1 'polypeptide(L)'
;MPVLQDFREDESEEEEEERVGGSDNLEKVFLKPVIEDRNMELARRCTEIISDIHYKEEYEKSKGKFTFVSDTPQLKHMKNMSAFISEAKYKGSAKKDLSNSLYKQMPATIDSVFAREVTQLQSKVLYKQKHDAEKGTSDYAHMMEPPDVKHAMEVNKHQSNVSYKKDVQDTHRYTEVLNRPDIKMASKITKIISNAEYKKQRGELNKETAVLGRPDFEHAKEVSKLLSQVKYKEQFNKEMKNHQYNPLGSASFKQAQMASTLASDYEYKKLFEKSKGHYHFALDTTEQMHHKENAVLQSQVKYKEDYEKSKGRSMMEFMDTPIYQVSKDVQKIQSEVGAIHV
;
A
#
# COMPACT_ATOMS: atom_id res chain seq x y z
N MET A 1 20.09 -19.55 38.47
CA MET A 1 20.21 -20.70 39.38
C MET A 1 20.23 -21.97 38.57
N PRO A 2 21.33 -22.73 38.56
CA PRO A 2 21.28 -24.16 38.32
C PRO A 2 21.45 -24.90 39.65
N VAL A 3 20.51 -25.81 39.90
CA VAL A 3 20.50 -26.77 40.99
C VAL A 3 21.52 -27.86 40.64
N LEU A 4 22.48 -28.13 41.52
CA LEU A 4 23.37 -29.27 41.41
C LEU A 4 23.17 -30.21 42.60
N GLN A 5 22.72 -31.40 42.21
CA GLN A 5 22.59 -32.68 42.88
C GLN A 5 23.60 -32.98 44.00
N ASP A 6 23.05 -33.44 45.12
CA ASP A 6 23.74 -33.96 46.30
C ASP A 6 24.63 -35.17 45.98
N PHE A 7 25.91 -35.06 46.31
CA PHE A 7 26.79 -36.21 46.52
C PHE A 7 26.92 -36.44 48.02
N ARG A 8 26.53 -37.66 48.43
CA ARG A 8 26.77 -38.24 49.75
C ARG A 8 28.25 -38.10 50.12
N GLU A 9 28.53 -37.50 51.26
CA GLU A 9 29.80 -37.66 51.96
C GLU A 9 29.55 -38.58 53.16
N ASP A 10 30.42 -39.58 53.25
CA ASP A 10 30.39 -40.69 54.17
C ASP A 10 30.56 -40.25 55.63
N GLU A 11 29.77 -40.88 56.49
CA GLU A 11 29.98 -40.91 57.94
C GLU A 11 31.36 -41.50 58.24
N SER A 12 32.19 -40.77 58.98
CA SER A 12 33.35 -41.33 59.70
C SER A 12 33.39 -40.73 61.10
N GLU A 13 32.77 -41.50 61.99
CA GLU A 13 33.12 -41.76 63.40
C GLU A 13 33.97 -40.70 64.12
N GLU A 14 33.29 -39.90 64.95
CA GLU A 14 33.91 -39.14 66.04
C GLU A 14 34.34 -40.13 67.15
N GLU A 15 35.63 -40.42 67.26
CA GLU A 15 36.21 -41.01 68.47
C GLU A 15 36.58 -39.87 69.44
N GLU A 16 35.81 -39.78 70.54
CA GLU A 16 36.17 -39.07 71.76
C GLU A 16 37.36 -39.76 72.43
N GLU A 17 38.52 -39.10 72.50
CA GLU A 17 39.57 -39.47 73.47
C GLU A 17 39.69 -38.43 74.57
N GLU A 18 39.48 -38.93 75.79
CA GLU A 18 39.53 -38.24 77.08
C GLU A 18 40.85 -37.51 77.32
N ARG A 19 40.74 -36.30 77.89
CA ARG A 19 41.86 -35.59 78.49
C ARG A 19 42.33 -36.29 79.77
N VAL A 20 43.55 -36.80 79.77
CA VAL A 20 44.33 -37.02 81.01
C VAL A 20 45.59 -36.18 80.95
N GLY A 21 45.72 -35.28 81.92
CA GLY A 21 46.86 -34.40 82.09
C GLY A 21 48.13 -35.17 82.48
N GLY A 22 49.24 -34.79 81.88
CA GLY A 22 50.57 -35.27 82.22
C GLY A 22 51.60 -34.31 81.64
N SER A 23 52.22 -33.53 82.53
CA SER A 23 53.36 -32.69 82.26
C SER A 23 54.54 -33.51 81.77
N ASP A 24 55.08 -33.21 80.59
CA ASP A 24 56.49 -33.46 80.28
C ASP A 24 56.99 -32.44 79.25
N ASN A 25 57.98 -31.65 79.69
CA ASN A 25 58.75 -30.76 78.85
C ASN A 25 59.61 -31.59 77.89
N LEU A 26 59.13 -31.80 76.67
CA LEU A 26 59.97 -32.15 75.54
C LEU A 26 59.95 -30.97 74.58
N GLU A 27 61.11 -30.34 74.41
CA GLU A 27 61.36 -29.36 73.37
C GLU A 27 60.78 -29.86 72.05
N LYS A 28 59.74 -29.15 71.57
CA LYS A 28 59.27 -29.27 70.19
C LYS A 28 60.40 -28.77 69.30
N VAL A 29 61.29 -29.69 68.89
CA VAL A 29 62.23 -29.45 67.81
C VAL A 29 61.37 -29.15 66.58
N PHE A 30 61.20 -27.87 66.28
CA PHE A 30 60.67 -27.41 65.00
C PHE A 30 61.65 -27.91 63.93
N LEU A 31 61.38 -29.09 63.37
CA LEU A 31 61.88 -29.47 62.06
C LEU A 31 61.29 -28.45 61.07
N LYS A 32 62.06 -27.39 60.81
CA LYS A 32 61.79 -26.49 59.69
C LYS A 32 61.71 -27.38 58.44
N PRO A 33 60.64 -27.28 57.63
CA PRO A 33 60.59 -28.04 56.39
C PRO A 33 61.85 -27.69 55.60
N VAL A 34 62.47 -28.74 55.04
CA VAL A 34 63.67 -28.66 54.21
C VAL A 34 63.57 -27.40 53.35
N ILE A 35 64.47 -26.45 53.62
CA ILE A 35 64.66 -25.27 52.78
C ILE A 35 64.85 -25.84 51.38
N GLU A 36 63.94 -25.52 50.45
CA GLU A 36 64.09 -25.97 49.07
C GLU A 36 65.46 -25.50 48.60
N ASP A 37 66.39 -26.45 48.49
CA ASP A 37 67.76 -26.13 48.13
C ASP A 37 67.71 -25.45 46.77
N ARG A 38 68.59 -24.49 46.48
CA ARG A 38 68.54 -23.73 45.20
C ARG A 38 68.48 -24.66 43.98
N ASN A 39 69.11 -25.83 44.11
CA ASN A 39 69.13 -26.90 43.12
C ASN A 39 67.79 -27.65 43.01
N MET A 40 67.07 -27.80 44.12
CA MET A 40 65.76 -28.44 44.17
C MET A 40 64.67 -27.53 43.58
N GLU A 41 64.76 -26.21 43.79
CA GLU A 41 63.89 -25.24 43.12
C GLU A 41 64.18 -25.14 41.62
N LEU A 42 65.46 -25.21 41.23
CA LEU A 42 65.86 -25.30 39.83
C LEU A 42 65.32 -26.58 39.18
N ALA A 43 65.42 -27.72 39.88
CA ALA A 43 64.88 -28.99 39.42
C ALA A 43 63.35 -28.92 39.25
N ARG A 44 62.63 -28.31 40.20
CA ARG A 44 61.18 -28.08 40.09
C ARG A 44 60.83 -27.24 38.85
N ARG A 45 61.50 -26.11 38.63
CA ARG A 45 61.29 -25.28 37.43
C ARG A 45 61.64 -26.03 36.14
N CYS A 46 62.70 -26.82 36.13
CA CYS A 46 63.04 -27.67 35.00
C CYS A 46 61.94 -28.71 34.75
N THR A 47 61.37 -29.33 35.79
CA THR A 47 60.24 -30.27 35.64
C THR A 47 58.97 -29.59 35.15
N GLU A 48 58.69 -28.36 35.59
CA GLU A 48 57.56 -27.55 35.10
C GLU A 48 57.72 -27.20 33.61
N ILE A 49 58.93 -26.78 33.20
CA ILE A 49 59.26 -26.45 31.80
C ILE A 49 59.18 -27.68 30.89
N ILE A 50 59.60 -28.86 31.39
CA ILE A 50 59.56 -30.12 30.64
C ILE A 50 58.13 -30.71 30.60
N SER A 51 57.25 -30.33 31.54
CA SER A 51 55.92 -30.91 31.64
C SER A 51 54.97 -30.40 30.52
N ASP A 52 54.46 -31.35 29.75
CA ASP A 52 53.45 -31.12 28.70
C ASP A 52 52.15 -30.47 29.22
N ILE A 53 51.85 -30.68 30.51
CA ILE A 53 50.64 -30.18 31.18
C ILE A 53 50.67 -28.65 31.22
N HIS A 54 51.80 -28.07 31.63
CA HIS A 54 51.93 -26.61 31.75
C HIS A 54 51.93 -25.93 30.39
N TYR A 55 52.56 -26.54 29.37
CA TYR A 55 52.53 -26.07 27.99
C TYR A 55 51.10 -26.04 27.39
N LYS A 56 50.28 -27.06 27.70
CA LYS A 56 48.90 -27.15 27.20
C LYS A 56 47.90 -26.33 28.02
N GLU A 57 48.24 -25.95 29.25
CA GLU A 57 47.36 -25.24 30.16
C GLU A 57 46.94 -23.86 29.65
N GLU A 58 47.87 -23.06 29.12
CA GLU A 58 47.53 -21.75 28.52
C GLU A 58 46.68 -21.89 27.26
N TYR A 59 46.97 -22.91 26.45
CA TYR A 59 46.18 -23.23 25.27
C TYR A 59 44.75 -23.65 25.65
N GLU A 60 44.56 -24.58 26.58
CA GLU A 60 43.22 -24.97 27.04
C GLU A 60 42.48 -23.81 27.76
N LYS A 61 43.19 -22.94 28.50
CA LYS A 61 42.61 -21.73 29.11
C LYS A 61 42.18 -20.68 28.07
N SER A 62 42.77 -20.67 26.89
CA SER A 62 42.45 -19.74 25.79
C SER A 62 41.52 -20.34 24.74
N LYS A 63 41.50 -21.67 24.64
CA LYS A 63 40.60 -22.46 23.81
C LYS A 63 39.17 -22.21 24.25
N GLY A 64 38.38 -21.61 23.35
CA GLY A 64 37.00 -21.23 23.62
C GLY A 64 36.79 -19.80 24.14
N LYS A 65 37.86 -19.03 24.42
CA LYS A 65 37.74 -17.58 24.66
C LYS A 65 37.61 -16.84 23.33
N PHE A 66 36.38 -16.69 22.86
CA PHE A 66 36.08 -15.89 21.68
C PHE A 66 36.26 -14.40 21.99
N THR A 67 37.35 -13.80 21.50
CA THR A 67 37.52 -12.35 21.55
C THR A 67 36.80 -11.75 20.34
N PHE A 68 35.87 -10.82 20.58
CA PHE A 68 35.20 -10.12 19.49
C PHE A 68 36.25 -9.32 18.72
N VAL A 69 36.30 -9.52 17.40
CA VAL A 69 37.18 -8.73 16.52
C VAL A 69 36.80 -7.26 16.69
N SER A 70 37.74 -6.44 17.16
CA SER A 70 37.52 -5.01 17.29
C SER A 70 37.03 -4.44 15.96
N ASP A 71 36.02 -3.58 15.99
CA ASP A 71 35.46 -2.99 14.77
C ASP A 71 36.57 -2.46 13.86
N THR A 72 36.55 -2.88 12.59
CA THR A 72 37.45 -2.34 11.58
C THR A 72 37.30 -0.82 11.50
N PRO A 73 38.36 -0.05 11.17
CA PRO A 73 38.26 1.40 11.01
C PRO A 73 37.10 1.83 10.09
N GLN A 74 36.84 1.04 9.05
CA GLN A 74 35.71 1.22 8.14
C GLN A 74 34.37 1.01 8.85
N LEU A 75 34.23 -0.01 9.68
CA LEU A 75 33.01 -0.26 10.46
C LEU A 75 32.77 0.83 11.51
N LYS A 76 33.84 1.32 12.17
CA LYS A 76 33.75 2.50 13.05
C LYS A 76 33.27 3.73 12.30
N HIS A 77 33.84 3.98 11.12
CA HIS A 77 33.43 5.09 10.26
C HIS A 77 31.97 4.95 9.82
N MET A 78 31.53 3.76 9.40
CA MET A 78 30.14 3.49 9.03
C MET A 78 29.17 3.67 10.21
N LYS A 79 29.53 3.22 11.42
CA LYS A 79 28.74 3.45 12.64
C LYS A 79 28.61 4.95 12.93
N ASN A 80 29.69 5.72 12.81
CA ASN A 80 29.63 7.18 12.95
C ASN A 80 28.78 7.83 11.84
N MET A 81 28.93 7.40 10.58
CA MET A 81 28.17 7.90 9.44
C MET A 81 26.66 7.61 9.60
N SER A 82 26.30 6.44 10.13
CA SER A 82 24.91 6.05 10.36
C SER A 82 24.18 7.01 11.31
N ALA A 83 24.91 7.66 12.23
CA ALA A 83 24.32 8.65 13.12
C ALA A 83 23.93 9.94 12.38
N PHE A 84 24.70 10.33 11.36
CA PHE A 84 24.41 11.50 10.52
C PHE A 84 23.30 11.23 9.51
N ILE A 85 23.24 10.02 8.97
CA ILE A 85 22.20 9.61 8.00
C ILE A 85 20.85 9.36 8.70
N SER A 86 20.85 9.07 10.00
CA SER A 86 19.62 8.79 10.76
C SER A 86 18.68 10.00 10.77
N GLU A 87 17.59 9.90 10.03
CA GLU A 87 16.53 10.90 9.97
C GLU A 87 15.92 11.20 11.35
N ALA A 88 15.87 10.20 12.24
CA ALA A 88 15.39 10.38 13.62
C ALA A 88 16.29 11.34 14.41
N LYS A 89 17.61 11.25 14.25
CA LYS A 89 18.56 12.16 14.90
C LYS A 89 18.49 13.56 14.26
N TYR A 90 18.43 13.64 12.93
CA TYR A 90 18.31 14.90 12.19
C TYR A 90 17.01 15.67 12.51
N LYS A 91 15.85 14.99 12.49
CA LYS A 91 14.58 15.59 12.91
C LYS A 91 14.55 15.86 14.42
N GLY A 92 15.29 15.09 15.20
CA GLY A 92 15.41 15.26 16.65
C GLY A 92 16.04 16.59 17.03
N SER A 93 17.13 17.01 16.37
CA SER A 93 17.72 18.34 16.59
C SER A 93 16.79 19.46 16.15
N ALA A 94 16.20 19.36 14.95
CA ALA A 94 15.25 20.36 14.45
C ALA A 94 14.03 20.53 15.38
N LYS A 95 13.51 19.44 15.97
CA LYS A 95 12.43 19.50 16.96
C LYS A 95 12.87 20.17 18.26
N LYS A 96 14.10 19.93 18.71
CA LYS A 96 14.65 20.59 19.90
C LYS A 96 14.81 22.09 19.65
N ASP A 97 15.32 22.46 18.48
CA ASP A 97 15.50 23.86 18.08
C ASP A 97 14.14 24.57 17.92
N LEU A 98 13.16 23.91 17.32
CA LEU A 98 11.78 24.42 17.24
C LEU A 98 11.14 24.56 18.63
N SER A 99 11.42 23.62 19.53
CA SER A 99 10.94 23.70 20.92
C SER A 99 11.65 24.77 21.74
N ASN A 100 12.86 25.18 21.34
CA ASN A 100 13.62 26.31 21.88
C ASN A 100 13.21 27.64 21.24
N SER A 101 11.94 27.79 20.89
CA SER A 101 11.38 29.07 20.47
C SER A 101 11.68 30.16 21.50
N LEU A 102 11.90 31.41 21.05
CA LEU A 102 12.19 32.57 21.88
C LEU A 102 11.24 32.70 23.09
N TYR A 103 9.97 32.32 22.92
CA TYR A 103 8.95 32.30 23.97
C TYR A 103 9.20 31.31 25.12
N LYS A 104 10.04 30.29 24.93
CA LYS A 104 10.42 29.33 25.97
C LYS A 104 11.68 29.76 26.73
N GLN A 105 12.54 30.59 26.12
CA GLN A 105 13.75 31.15 26.73
C GLN A 105 13.45 32.40 27.58
N MET A 106 12.32 33.06 27.34
CA MET A 106 11.81 34.13 28.20
C MET A 106 11.53 33.61 29.62
N PRO A 107 11.87 34.37 30.68
CA PRO A 107 11.51 34.00 32.04
C PRO A 107 9.99 33.85 32.15
N ALA A 108 9.55 32.79 32.82
CA ALA A 108 8.14 32.49 32.95
C ALA A 108 7.46 33.58 33.79
N THR A 109 6.76 34.51 33.12
CA THR A 109 5.88 35.47 33.78
C THR A 109 4.62 34.75 34.27
N ILE A 110 3.93 35.33 35.26
CA ILE A 110 2.67 34.77 35.82
C ILE A 110 1.66 34.49 34.69
N ASP A 111 1.50 35.45 33.77
CA ASP A 111 0.59 35.30 32.62
C ASP A 111 1.01 34.17 31.68
N SER A 112 2.31 33.97 31.48
CA SER A 112 2.81 32.88 30.63
C SER A 112 2.60 31.50 31.27
N VAL A 113 2.68 31.40 32.60
CA VAL A 113 2.40 30.18 33.34
C VAL A 113 0.91 29.88 33.26
N PHE A 114 0.07 30.88 33.54
CA PHE A 114 -1.38 30.76 33.44
C PHE A 114 -1.82 30.36 32.02
N ALA A 115 -1.28 31.00 30.98
CA ALA A 115 -1.58 30.65 29.60
C ALA A 115 -1.17 29.20 29.27
N ARG A 116 -0.04 28.71 29.80
CA ARG A 116 0.39 27.31 29.64
C ARG A 116 -0.57 26.35 30.33
N GLU A 117 -1.00 26.65 31.55
CA GLU A 117 -1.98 25.83 32.29
C GLU A 117 -3.32 25.76 31.54
N VAL A 118 -3.85 26.90 31.12
CA VAL A 118 -5.10 26.97 30.33
C VAL A 118 -4.95 26.19 29.02
N THR A 119 -3.82 26.32 28.33
CA THR A 119 -3.55 25.56 27.10
C THR A 119 -3.50 24.05 27.36
N GLN A 120 -2.90 23.62 28.47
CA GLN A 120 -2.87 22.21 28.86
C GLN A 120 -4.27 21.67 29.18
N LEU A 121 -5.10 22.46 29.88
CA LEU A 121 -6.49 22.11 30.19
C LEU A 121 -7.36 22.02 28.93
N GLN A 122 -7.15 22.91 27.96
CA GLN A 122 -7.89 22.91 26.69
C GLN A 122 -7.41 21.84 25.70
N SER A 123 -6.25 21.23 25.92
CA SER A 123 -5.70 20.22 25.02
C SER A 123 -6.51 18.93 25.05
N LYS A 124 -7.20 18.64 23.95
CA LYS A 124 -7.99 17.40 23.78
C LYS A 124 -7.16 16.12 23.97
N VAL A 125 -5.86 16.16 23.62
CA VAL A 125 -4.96 15.00 23.75
C VAL A 125 -4.68 14.70 25.22
N LEU A 126 -4.31 15.71 25.99
CA LEU A 126 -4.05 15.57 27.43
C LEU A 126 -5.34 15.23 28.18
N TYR A 127 -6.46 15.85 27.81
CA TYR A 127 -7.78 15.50 28.34
C TYR A 127 -8.10 14.01 28.14
N LYS A 128 -7.91 13.49 26.92
CA LYS A 128 -8.17 12.07 26.65
C LYS A 128 -7.24 11.15 27.44
N GLN A 129 -5.95 11.48 27.55
CA GLN A 129 -5.00 10.70 28.35
C GLN A 129 -5.40 10.65 29.83
N LYS A 130 -5.76 11.79 30.42
CA LYS A 130 -6.27 11.85 31.80
C LYS A 130 -7.56 11.04 31.94
N HIS A 131 -8.51 11.24 31.04
CA HIS A 131 -9.77 10.49 31.02
C HIS A 131 -9.54 8.99 30.93
N ASP A 132 -8.63 8.52 30.06
CA ASP A 132 -8.33 7.10 29.92
C ASP A 132 -7.60 6.53 31.15
N ALA A 133 -6.79 7.34 31.85
CA ALA A 133 -6.15 6.96 33.11
C ALA A 133 -7.12 6.95 34.30
N GLU A 134 -8.10 7.86 34.30
CA GLU A 134 -9.17 7.97 35.29
C GLU A 134 -10.35 7.03 34.99
N LYS A 135 -10.34 6.40 33.81
CA LYS A 135 -11.38 5.47 33.38
C LYS A 135 -11.35 4.22 34.24
N GLY A 136 -12.30 4.12 35.16
CA GLY A 136 -12.44 3.00 36.08
C GLY A 136 -11.95 3.28 37.50
N THR A 137 -11.36 4.45 37.75
CA THR A 137 -11.06 4.97 39.09
C THR A 137 -12.26 5.79 39.56
N SER A 138 -13.30 5.10 40.04
CA SER A 138 -14.38 5.76 40.80
C SER A 138 -13.99 5.86 42.27
N ASP A 139 -14.59 6.79 43.02
CA ASP A 139 -14.43 6.84 44.49
C ASP A 139 -14.79 5.50 45.15
N TYR A 140 -15.71 4.75 44.52
CA TYR A 140 -16.13 3.41 44.92
C TYR A 140 -15.07 2.32 44.62
N ALA A 141 -14.14 2.54 43.69
CA ALA A 141 -13.05 1.61 43.41
C ALA A 141 -12.00 1.57 44.54
N HIS A 142 -11.90 2.64 45.33
CA HIS A 142 -11.01 2.72 46.50
C HIS A 142 -11.73 2.39 47.83
N MET A 143 -13.01 2.02 47.78
CA MET A 143 -13.72 1.57 48.97
C MET A 143 -13.16 0.23 49.43
N MET A 144 -12.87 0.10 50.73
CA MET A 144 -12.46 -1.18 51.31
C MET A 144 -13.58 -2.20 51.07
N GLU A 145 -13.27 -3.25 50.30
CA GLU A 145 -14.25 -4.30 50.00
C GLU A 145 -14.79 -4.90 51.31
N PRO A 146 -16.12 -5.06 51.44
CA PRO A 146 -16.73 -5.71 52.60
C PRO A 146 -16.12 -7.10 52.83
N PRO A 147 -15.95 -7.54 54.09
CA PRO A 147 -15.36 -8.85 54.41
C PRO A 147 -16.02 -10.02 53.67
N ASP A 148 -17.34 -9.96 53.48
CA ASP A 148 -18.11 -10.99 52.78
C ASP A 148 -17.76 -11.07 51.29
N VAL A 149 -17.54 -9.92 50.64
CA VAL A 149 -17.16 -9.85 49.23
C VAL A 149 -15.74 -10.36 49.05
N LYS A 150 -14.82 -10.00 49.96
CA LYS A 150 -13.45 -10.53 49.97
C LYS A 150 -13.44 -12.05 50.11
N HIS A 151 -14.22 -12.57 51.07
CA HIS A 151 -14.34 -14.01 51.27
C HIS A 151 -14.93 -14.71 50.04
N ALA A 152 -15.99 -14.16 49.43
CA ALA A 152 -16.57 -14.71 48.22
C ALA A 152 -15.59 -14.69 47.03
N MET A 153 -14.77 -13.64 46.90
CA MET A 153 -13.73 -13.56 45.88
C MET A 153 -12.61 -14.58 46.11
N GLU A 154 -12.20 -14.80 47.36
CA GLU A 154 -11.21 -15.83 47.73
C GLU A 154 -11.74 -17.23 47.44
N VAL A 155 -12.97 -17.53 47.87
CA VAL A 155 -13.65 -18.80 47.58
C VAL A 155 -13.76 -19.00 46.07
N ASN A 156 -14.14 -17.99 45.29
CA ASN A 156 -14.21 -18.08 43.84
C ASN A 156 -12.81 -18.31 43.21
N LYS A 157 -11.76 -17.62 43.70
CA LYS A 157 -10.38 -17.89 43.26
C LYS A 157 -9.97 -19.34 43.50
N HIS A 158 -10.30 -19.89 44.67
CA HIS A 158 -10.01 -21.29 45.02
C HIS A 158 -10.88 -22.30 44.26
N GLN A 159 -12.14 -21.96 43.96
CA GLN A 159 -13.03 -22.80 43.13
C GLN A 159 -12.64 -22.76 41.65
N SER A 160 -12.06 -21.66 41.19
CA SER A 160 -11.64 -21.51 39.81
C SER A 160 -10.37 -22.31 39.53
N ASN A 161 -10.38 -23.11 38.46
CA ASN A 161 -9.18 -23.83 37.99
C ASN A 161 -8.15 -22.92 37.30
N VAL A 162 -8.20 -21.59 37.50
CA VAL A 162 -7.35 -20.63 36.78
C VAL A 162 -5.91 -20.66 37.29
N SER A 163 -5.71 -20.73 38.61
CA SER A 163 -4.39 -20.94 39.22
C SER A 163 -3.82 -22.27 38.76
N TYR A 164 -4.61 -23.36 38.89
CA TYR A 164 -4.22 -24.68 38.43
C TYR A 164 -3.82 -24.72 36.94
N LYS A 165 -4.56 -24.04 36.04
CA LYS A 165 -4.20 -23.95 34.62
C LYS A 165 -2.90 -23.18 34.38
N LYS A 166 -2.64 -22.11 35.14
CA LYS A 166 -1.37 -21.38 35.09
C LYS A 166 -0.22 -22.25 35.59
N ASP A 167 -0.41 -22.91 36.73
CA ASP A 167 0.60 -23.80 37.33
C ASP A 167 0.87 -25.01 36.42
N VAL A 168 -0.16 -25.58 35.78
CA VAL A 168 -0.01 -26.63 34.77
C VAL A 168 0.73 -26.11 33.54
N GLN A 169 0.46 -24.89 33.10
CA GLN A 169 1.19 -24.26 31.99
C GLN A 169 2.67 -23.98 32.35
N ASP A 170 2.94 -23.64 33.61
CA ASP A 170 4.28 -23.36 34.13
C ASP A 170 5.08 -24.65 34.40
N THR A 171 4.42 -25.70 34.89
CA THR A 171 4.99 -27.00 35.26
C THR A 171 5.13 -27.91 34.04
N HIS A 172 4.08 -28.01 33.22
CA HIS A 172 4.07 -28.77 31.98
C HIS A 172 4.23 -27.83 30.79
N ARG A 173 5.45 -27.32 30.62
CA ARG A 173 5.88 -26.56 29.43
C ARG A 173 6.00 -27.45 28.19
N TYR A 174 4.92 -28.11 27.78
CA TYR A 174 4.83 -28.67 26.44
C TYR A 174 4.57 -27.51 25.47
N THR A 175 5.58 -27.14 24.69
CA THR A 175 5.35 -26.25 23.55
C THR A 175 4.61 -27.04 22.49
N GLU A 176 3.40 -26.61 22.12
CA GLU A 176 2.77 -27.08 20.89
C GLU A 176 3.79 -27.02 19.74
N VAL A 177 3.77 -28.00 18.84
CA VAL A 177 4.79 -28.15 17.80
C VAL A 177 5.01 -26.84 17.01
N LEU A 178 3.93 -26.12 16.67
CA LEU A 178 3.98 -24.81 15.99
C LEU A 178 4.67 -23.72 16.81
N ASN A 179 4.64 -23.86 18.14
CA ASN A 179 5.16 -22.89 19.08
C ASN A 179 6.60 -23.16 19.54
N ARG A 180 7.22 -24.27 19.11
CA ARG A 180 8.63 -24.53 19.39
C ARG A 180 9.52 -23.41 18.80
N PRO A 181 10.59 -23.01 19.51
CA PRO A 181 11.44 -21.90 19.09
C PRO A 181 12.15 -22.12 17.75
N ASP A 182 12.50 -23.37 17.43
CA ASP A 182 13.12 -23.78 16.16
C ASP A 182 12.16 -23.60 14.97
N ILE A 183 10.91 -24.02 15.08
CA ILE A 183 9.89 -23.87 14.04
C ILE A 183 9.50 -22.40 13.87
N LYS A 184 9.38 -21.63 14.97
CA LYS A 184 9.20 -20.17 14.89
C LYS A 184 10.37 -19.51 14.18
N MET A 185 11.61 -19.89 14.50
CA MET A 185 12.80 -19.36 13.86
C MET A 185 12.85 -19.72 12.37
N ALA A 186 12.58 -20.97 12.00
CA ALA A 186 12.48 -21.40 10.61
C ALA A 186 11.40 -20.62 9.85
N SER A 187 10.22 -20.39 10.44
CA SER A 187 9.16 -19.58 9.81
C SER A 187 9.54 -18.11 9.62
N LYS A 188 10.33 -17.53 10.54
CA LYS A 188 10.89 -16.18 10.37
C LYS A 188 11.93 -16.17 9.26
N ILE A 189 12.80 -17.16 9.22
CA ILE A 189 13.82 -17.31 8.18
C ILE A 189 13.17 -17.45 6.80
N THR A 190 12.12 -18.28 6.64
CA THR A 190 11.41 -18.40 5.36
C THR A 190 10.72 -17.10 4.94
N LYS A 191 10.15 -16.34 5.88
CA LYS A 191 9.61 -14.99 5.61
C LYS A 191 10.68 -14.00 5.14
N ILE A 192 11.87 -14.05 5.74
CA ILE A 192 13.02 -13.24 5.33
C ILE A 192 13.51 -13.67 3.93
N ILE A 193 13.77 -14.96 3.72
CA ILE A 193 14.24 -15.52 2.44
C ILE A 193 13.28 -15.21 1.30
N SER A 194 11.97 -15.34 1.54
CA SER A 194 10.95 -15.11 0.50
C SER A 194 10.83 -13.64 0.07
N ASN A 195 11.52 -12.71 0.73
CA ASN A 195 11.46 -11.26 0.47
C ASN A 195 10.01 -10.71 0.46
N ALA A 196 9.06 -11.42 1.08
CA ALA A 196 7.63 -11.11 0.99
C ALA A 196 7.31 -9.82 1.75
N GLU A 197 7.87 -9.65 2.94
CA GLU A 197 7.73 -8.42 3.74
C GLU A 197 8.43 -7.24 3.08
N TYR A 198 9.61 -7.44 2.48
CA TYR A 198 10.30 -6.40 1.71
C TYR A 198 9.47 -5.93 0.50
N LYS A 199 8.88 -6.85 -0.27
CA LYS A 199 7.98 -6.50 -1.38
C LYS A 199 6.75 -5.74 -0.91
N LYS A 200 6.17 -6.13 0.24
CA LYS A 200 5.02 -5.45 0.84
C LYS A 200 5.36 -4.03 1.29
N GLN A 201 6.43 -3.86 2.08
CA GLN A 201 6.90 -2.55 2.54
C GLN A 201 7.36 -1.66 1.39
N ARG A 202 8.06 -2.21 0.39
CA ARG A 202 8.41 -1.47 -0.85
C ARG A 202 7.15 -1.06 -1.61
N GLY A 203 6.14 -1.92 -1.69
CA GLY A 203 4.85 -1.59 -2.26
C GLY A 203 4.08 -0.52 -1.48
N GLU A 204 4.28 -0.40 -0.17
CA GLU A 204 3.71 0.63 0.70
C GLU A 204 4.49 1.96 0.58
N LEU A 205 5.81 1.93 0.64
CA LEU A 205 6.68 3.11 0.44
C LEU A 205 6.60 3.67 -0.99
N ASN A 206 6.42 2.82 -2.01
CA ASN A 206 6.17 3.25 -3.37
C ASN A 206 4.79 3.89 -3.56
N LYS A 207 3.83 3.68 -2.64
CA LYS A 207 2.58 4.46 -2.63
C LYS A 207 2.82 5.88 -2.09
N GLU A 208 3.78 6.06 -1.20
CA GLU A 208 4.12 7.35 -0.60
C GLU A 208 5.11 8.17 -1.45
N THR A 209 5.90 7.52 -2.30
CA THR A 209 6.82 8.17 -3.26
C THR A 209 6.32 8.19 -4.70
N ALA A 210 5.21 7.51 -5.00
CA ALA A 210 4.44 7.79 -6.20
C ALA A 210 3.90 9.21 -6.04
N VAL A 211 4.48 10.14 -6.78
CA VAL A 211 3.98 11.50 -6.90
C VAL A 211 2.64 11.43 -7.62
N LEU A 212 1.60 11.07 -6.87
CA LEU A 212 0.21 11.11 -7.30
C LEU A 212 -0.10 12.55 -7.71
N GLY A 213 -0.52 12.77 -8.96
CA GLY A 213 -0.88 14.08 -9.49
C GLY A 213 0.20 14.83 -10.26
N ARG A 214 1.39 14.24 -10.51
CA ARG A 214 2.38 14.83 -11.42
C ARG A 214 2.00 14.48 -12.87
N PRO A 215 1.70 15.46 -13.75
CA PRO A 215 1.14 15.19 -15.08
C PRO A 215 2.08 14.42 -16.01
N ASP A 216 3.40 14.58 -15.82
CA ASP A 216 4.45 13.83 -16.48
C ASP A 216 4.42 12.32 -16.16
N PHE A 217 4.18 11.98 -14.89
CA PHE A 217 4.10 10.59 -14.45
C PHE A 217 2.79 9.92 -14.86
N GLU A 218 1.68 10.66 -14.83
CA GLU A 218 0.39 10.19 -15.32
C GLU A 218 0.43 9.91 -16.82
N HIS A 219 1.00 10.83 -17.60
CA HIS A 219 1.22 10.65 -19.01
C HIS A 219 2.09 9.43 -19.31
N ALA A 220 3.20 9.23 -18.59
CA ALA A 220 4.05 8.05 -18.76
C ALA A 220 3.29 6.74 -18.46
N LYS A 221 2.39 6.75 -17.48
CA LYS A 221 1.55 5.60 -17.14
C LYS A 221 0.51 5.30 -18.22
N GLU A 222 -0.07 6.33 -18.83
CA GLU A 222 -0.98 6.19 -19.97
C GLU A 222 -0.26 5.63 -21.20
N VAL A 223 0.89 6.20 -21.54
CA VAL A 223 1.75 5.70 -22.63
C VAL A 223 2.16 4.25 -22.40
N SER A 224 2.52 3.89 -21.17
CA SER A 224 2.86 2.50 -20.80
C SER A 224 1.67 1.54 -20.97
N LYS A 225 0.45 1.96 -20.59
CA LYS A 225 -0.76 1.16 -20.80
C LYS A 225 -1.06 0.96 -22.28
N LEU A 226 -0.91 2.01 -23.09
CA LEU A 226 -1.11 1.97 -24.55
C LEU A 226 -0.10 1.04 -25.23
N LEU A 227 1.16 1.07 -24.78
CA LEU A 227 2.24 0.24 -25.34
C LEU A 227 2.18 -1.23 -24.87
N SER A 228 1.44 -1.51 -23.79
CA SER A 228 1.41 -2.84 -23.20
C SER A 228 0.69 -3.85 -24.10
N GLN A 229 1.44 -4.80 -24.65
CA GLN A 229 0.90 -5.90 -25.45
C GLN A 229 -0.12 -6.76 -24.69
N VAL A 230 0.05 -6.91 -23.37
CA VAL A 230 -0.89 -7.70 -22.54
C VAL A 230 -2.25 -7.02 -22.50
N LYS A 231 -2.28 -5.70 -22.25
CA LYS A 231 -3.51 -4.91 -22.23
C LYS A 231 -4.18 -4.86 -23.61
N TYR A 232 -3.38 -4.74 -24.66
CA TYR A 232 -3.85 -4.82 -26.03
C TYR A 232 -4.56 -6.15 -26.32
N LYS A 233 -3.93 -7.29 -25.99
CA LYS A 233 -4.52 -8.63 -26.18
C LYS A 233 -5.79 -8.82 -25.37
N GLU A 234 -5.82 -8.34 -24.12
CA GLU A 234 -7.03 -8.37 -23.28
C GLU A 234 -8.19 -7.59 -23.91
N GLN A 235 -7.93 -6.36 -24.37
CA GLN A 235 -8.92 -5.49 -25.01
C GLN A 235 -9.43 -6.12 -26.31
N PHE A 236 -8.52 -6.57 -27.17
CA PHE A 236 -8.84 -7.29 -28.41
C PHE A 236 -9.71 -8.52 -28.14
N ASN A 237 -9.37 -9.33 -27.14
CA ASN A 237 -10.16 -10.51 -26.78
C ASN A 237 -11.56 -10.15 -26.26
N LYS A 238 -11.73 -9.02 -25.56
CA LYS A 238 -13.06 -8.54 -25.13
C LYS A 238 -13.89 -8.08 -26.32
N GLU A 239 -13.29 -7.34 -27.24
CA GLU A 239 -13.97 -6.85 -28.44
C GLU A 239 -14.35 -8.02 -29.35
N MET A 240 -13.47 -9.00 -29.53
CA MET A 240 -13.74 -10.23 -30.28
C MET A 240 -14.83 -11.10 -29.65
N LYS A 241 -14.99 -11.11 -28.31
CA LYS A 241 -16.10 -11.80 -27.65
C LYS A 241 -17.47 -11.23 -28.02
N ASN A 242 -17.55 -9.92 -28.29
CA ASN A 242 -18.77 -9.26 -28.71
C ASN A 242 -19.01 -9.36 -30.22
N HIS A 243 -17.94 -9.58 -31.01
CA HIS A 243 -18.02 -9.86 -32.45
C HIS A 243 -18.17 -11.37 -32.67
N GLN A 244 -19.31 -11.93 -32.32
CA GLN A 244 -19.66 -13.26 -32.82
C GLN A 244 -19.84 -13.15 -34.34
N TYR A 245 -18.90 -13.71 -35.09
CA TYR A 245 -19.03 -13.83 -36.54
C TYR A 245 -20.31 -14.62 -36.83
N ASN A 246 -21.34 -13.94 -37.36
CA ASN A 246 -22.57 -14.58 -37.79
C ASN A 246 -22.44 -14.96 -39.27
N PRO A 247 -22.17 -16.23 -39.61
CA PRO A 247 -21.99 -16.64 -41.01
C PRO A 247 -23.22 -16.35 -41.86
N LEU A 248 -24.43 -16.40 -41.27
CA LEU A 248 -25.70 -16.15 -41.94
C LEU A 248 -25.95 -14.66 -42.23
N GLY A 249 -25.25 -13.75 -41.54
CA GLY A 249 -25.39 -12.31 -41.71
C GLY A 249 -24.38 -11.71 -42.70
N SER A 250 -23.41 -12.50 -43.16
CA SER A 250 -22.32 -12.04 -44.03
C SER A 250 -22.83 -11.57 -45.40
N ALA A 251 -22.15 -10.57 -45.98
CA ALA A 251 -22.52 -10.02 -47.29
C ALA A 251 -22.51 -11.10 -48.39
N SER A 252 -21.52 -12.00 -48.35
CA SER A 252 -21.41 -13.14 -49.27
C SER A 252 -22.57 -14.11 -49.11
N PHE A 253 -22.98 -14.44 -47.88
CA PHE A 253 -24.14 -15.31 -47.64
C PHE A 253 -25.44 -14.68 -48.13
N LYS A 254 -25.65 -13.37 -47.89
CA LYS A 254 -26.81 -12.63 -48.41
C LYS A 254 -26.82 -12.59 -49.93
N GLN A 255 -25.66 -12.36 -50.57
CA GLN A 255 -25.53 -12.39 -52.02
C GLN A 255 -25.84 -13.77 -52.59
N ALA A 256 -25.36 -14.84 -51.96
CA ALA A 256 -25.68 -16.21 -52.33
C ALA A 256 -27.17 -16.52 -52.16
N GLN A 257 -27.79 -16.05 -51.08
CA GLN A 257 -29.23 -16.21 -50.86
C GLN A 257 -30.04 -15.46 -51.93
N MET A 258 -29.68 -14.22 -52.24
CA MET A 258 -30.32 -13.44 -53.31
C MET A 258 -30.17 -14.10 -54.67
N ALA A 259 -28.96 -14.58 -55.01
CA ALA A 259 -28.70 -15.31 -56.24
C ALA A 259 -29.53 -16.61 -56.31
N SER A 260 -29.64 -17.32 -55.18
CA SER A 260 -30.48 -18.53 -55.08
C SER A 260 -31.97 -18.23 -55.26
N THR A 261 -32.48 -17.14 -54.66
CA THR A 261 -33.88 -16.73 -54.86
C THR A 261 -34.15 -16.28 -56.29
N LEU A 262 -33.19 -15.61 -56.93
CA LEU A 262 -33.29 -15.15 -58.31
C LEU A 262 -33.26 -16.31 -59.31
N ALA A 263 -32.43 -17.33 -59.05
CA ALA A 263 -32.34 -18.53 -59.87
C ALA A 263 -33.46 -19.55 -59.61
N SER A 264 -34.34 -19.30 -58.62
CA SER A 264 -35.40 -20.24 -58.28
C SER A 264 -36.58 -20.12 -59.25
N ASP A 265 -36.83 -21.20 -59.99
CA ASP A 265 -38.00 -21.34 -60.87
C ASP A 265 -39.33 -21.12 -60.13
N TYR A 266 -39.40 -21.49 -58.85
CA TYR A 266 -40.59 -21.33 -58.05
C TYR A 266 -40.90 -19.85 -57.76
N GLU A 267 -39.91 -19.09 -57.28
CA GLU A 267 -40.07 -17.65 -57.02
C GLU A 267 -40.34 -16.89 -58.33
N TYR A 268 -39.72 -17.30 -59.43
CA TYR A 268 -39.99 -16.75 -60.77
C TYR A 268 -41.46 -16.93 -61.17
N LYS A 269 -42.00 -18.15 -61.07
CA LYS A 269 -43.41 -18.44 -61.40
C LYS A 269 -44.38 -17.69 -60.50
N LYS A 270 -44.08 -17.61 -59.20
CA LYS A 270 -44.86 -16.87 -58.21
C LYS A 270 -44.92 -15.36 -58.51
N LEU A 271 -43.79 -14.74 -58.85
CA LEU A 271 -43.73 -13.33 -59.27
C LEU A 271 -44.49 -13.11 -60.58
N PHE A 272 -44.36 -14.01 -61.54
CA PHE A 272 -45.10 -13.97 -62.80
C PHE A 272 -46.61 -13.99 -62.56
N GLU A 273 -47.11 -14.94 -61.78
CA GLU A 273 -48.53 -15.02 -61.41
C GLU A 273 -49.03 -13.74 -60.73
N LYS A 274 -48.22 -13.15 -59.84
CA LYS A 274 -48.56 -11.89 -59.15
C LYS A 274 -48.62 -10.69 -60.11
N SER A 275 -47.70 -10.63 -61.07
CA SER A 275 -47.62 -9.55 -62.07
C SER A 275 -48.63 -9.70 -63.21
N LYS A 276 -49.21 -10.89 -63.36
CA LYS A 276 -50.15 -11.20 -64.44
C LYS A 276 -51.35 -10.24 -64.36
N GLY A 277 -51.52 -9.43 -65.41
CA GLY A 277 -52.60 -8.44 -65.52
C GLY A 277 -52.29 -7.03 -64.98
N HIS A 278 -51.11 -6.80 -64.39
CA HIS A 278 -50.70 -5.47 -63.91
C HIS A 278 -49.70 -4.84 -64.88
N TYR A 279 -50.19 -4.32 -66.01
CA TYR A 279 -49.34 -3.64 -67.01
C TYR A 279 -49.19 -2.16 -66.66
N HIS A 280 -47.94 -1.70 -66.48
CA HIS A 280 -47.62 -0.27 -66.42
C HIS A 280 -47.45 0.26 -67.85
N PHE A 281 -48.45 0.97 -68.36
CA PHE A 281 -48.27 1.82 -69.54
C PHE A 281 -47.65 3.15 -69.09
N ALA A 282 -46.42 3.42 -69.50
CA ALA A 282 -45.81 4.73 -69.31
C ALA A 282 -46.57 5.73 -70.20
N LEU A 283 -47.36 6.62 -69.58
CA LEU A 283 -48.23 7.58 -70.26
C LEU A 283 -47.52 8.81 -70.81
N ASP A 284 -46.23 8.98 -70.52
CA ASP A 284 -45.43 10.10 -70.98
C ASP A 284 -44.10 9.60 -71.51
N THR A 285 -44.09 9.17 -72.78
CA THR A 285 -42.84 9.03 -73.52
C THR A 285 -42.20 10.42 -73.70
N THR A 286 -40.88 10.46 -73.88
CA THR A 286 -40.14 11.71 -74.14
C THR A 286 -40.73 12.51 -75.30
N GLU A 287 -41.23 11.82 -76.33
CA GLU A 287 -41.94 12.42 -77.45
C GLU A 287 -43.23 13.13 -77.03
N GLN A 288 -44.04 12.52 -76.15
CA GLN A 288 -45.26 13.12 -75.64
C GLN A 288 -44.97 14.35 -74.76
N MET A 289 -43.89 14.33 -73.99
CA MET A 289 -43.43 15.51 -73.25
C MET A 289 -43.03 16.64 -74.19
N HIS A 290 -42.24 16.36 -75.23
CA HIS A 290 -41.85 17.36 -76.23
C HIS A 290 -43.06 17.94 -76.98
N HIS A 291 -44.07 17.14 -77.29
CA HIS A 291 -45.30 17.64 -77.90
C HIS A 291 -46.08 18.58 -76.96
N LYS A 292 -46.12 18.29 -75.66
CA LYS A 292 -46.73 19.19 -74.65
C LYS A 292 -45.97 20.51 -74.57
N GLU A 293 -44.64 20.46 -74.54
CA GLU A 293 -43.78 21.66 -74.52
C GLU A 293 -43.96 22.52 -75.78
N ASN A 294 -43.97 21.88 -76.96
CA ASN A 294 -44.20 22.58 -78.23
C ASN A 294 -45.59 23.20 -78.32
N ALA A 295 -46.62 22.52 -77.82
CA ALA A 295 -47.98 23.07 -77.75
C ALA A 295 -48.05 24.30 -76.82
N VAL A 296 -47.30 24.31 -75.73
CA VAL A 296 -47.18 25.46 -74.83
C VAL A 296 -46.46 26.62 -75.51
N LEU A 297 -45.36 26.35 -76.22
CA LEU A 297 -44.58 27.37 -76.95
C LEU A 297 -45.36 27.99 -78.13
N GLN A 298 -46.18 27.20 -78.82
CA GLN A 298 -46.99 27.67 -79.95
C GLN A 298 -48.26 28.42 -79.51
N SER A 299 -48.65 28.34 -78.24
CA SER A 299 -49.88 28.95 -77.75
C SER A 299 -49.80 30.47 -77.72
N GLN A 300 -50.58 31.13 -78.58
CA GLN A 300 -50.71 32.59 -78.60
C GLN A 300 -51.31 33.14 -77.30
N VAL A 301 -52.10 32.33 -76.58
CA VAL A 301 -52.68 32.69 -75.28
C VAL A 301 -51.56 32.85 -74.25
N LYS A 302 -50.65 31.86 -74.16
CA LYS A 302 -49.45 31.94 -73.32
C LYS A 302 -48.55 33.11 -73.73
N TYR A 303 -48.35 33.32 -75.03
CA TYR A 303 -47.53 34.43 -75.54
C TYR A 303 -48.06 35.81 -75.12
N LYS A 304 -49.38 35.99 -75.11
CA LYS A 304 -50.02 37.26 -74.70
C LYS A 304 -50.23 37.37 -73.19
N GLU A 305 -50.06 36.28 -72.44
CA GLU A 305 -50.30 36.24 -71.00
C GLU A 305 -49.41 37.25 -70.25
N ASP A 306 -48.13 37.32 -70.58
CA ASP A 306 -47.18 38.24 -69.95
C ASP A 306 -47.42 39.71 -70.38
N TYR A 307 -47.89 39.92 -71.62
CA TYR A 307 -48.28 41.23 -72.11
C TYR A 307 -49.54 41.75 -71.41
N GLU A 308 -50.58 40.93 -71.27
CA GLU A 308 -51.80 41.30 -70.53
C GLU A 308 -51.51 41.49 -69.03
N LYS A 309 -50.58 40.72 -68.43
CA LYS A 309 -50.11 40.92 -67.04
C LYS A 309 -49.32 42.22 -66.82
N SER A 310 -48.77 42.82 -67.87
CA SER A 310 -47.99 44.07 -67.81
C SER A 310 -48.78 45.30 -68.25
N LYS A 311 -49.83 45.11 -69.06
CA LYS A 311 -50.76 46.16 -69.49
C LYS A 311 -51.57 46.68 -68.30
N GLY A 312 -51.16 47.83 -67.77
CA GLY A 312 -51.76 48.46 -66.58
C GLY A 312 -50.78 48.70 -65.43
N ARG A 313 -49.53 48.24 -65.55
CA ARG A 313 -48.46 48.66 -64.63
C ARG A 313 -48.03 50.09 -64.95
N SER A 314 -47.89 50.93 -63.92
CA SER A 314 -47.50 52.33 -64.11
C SER A 314 -46.07 52.42 -64.67
N MET A 315 -45.84 53.31 -65.65
CA MET A 315 -44.53 53.53 -66.30
C MET A 315 -43.40 53.90 -65.31
N MET A 316 -43.73 54.23 -64.06
CA MET A 316 -42.75 54.58 -63.01
C MET A 316 -41.92 53.38 -62.53
N GLU A 317 -42.38 52.13 -62.76
CA GLU A 317 -41.60 50.93 -62.40
C GLU A 317 -40.47 50.62 -63.40
N PHE A 318 -40.40 51.30 -64.55
CA PHE A 318 -39.38 51.04 -65.57
C PHE A 318 -38.06 51.80 -65.37
N MET A 319 -37.96 52.69 -64.38
CA MET A 319 -36.67 53.27 -63.97
C MET A 319 -36.05 52.46 -62.83
N ASP A 320 -36.06 51.14 -62.99
CA ASP A 320 -35.08 50.20 -62.45
C ASP A 320 -33.69 50.48 -63.07
N THR A 321 -33.25 51.74 -63.00
CA THR A 321 -31.83 52.03 -63.09
C THR A 321 -31.17 51.24 -61.96
N PRO A 322 -30.00 50.62 -62.19
CA PRO A 322 -29.29 49.88 -61.13
C PRO A 322 -29.14 50.72 -59.85
N ILE A 323 -29.04 52.04 -60.01
CA ILE A 323 -29.00 53.03 -58.92
C ILE A 323 -30.28 53.02 -58.08
N TYR A 324 -31.46 52.90 -58.69
CA TYR A 324 -32.75 52.88 -57.99
C TYR A 324 -32.96 51.55 -57.23
N GLN A 325 -32.65 50.42 -57.84
CA GLN A 325 -32.71 49.11 -57.16
C GLN A 325 -31.73 49.04 -55.99
N VAL A 326 -30.48 49.49 -56.19
CA VAL A 326 -29.49 49.62 -55.11
C VAL A 326 -30.00 50.57 -54.02
N SER A 327 -30.64 51.69 -54.37
CA SER A 327 -31.19 52.61 -53.37
C SER A 327 -32.32 51.98 -52.54
N LYS A 328 -33.18 51.17 -53.17
CA LYS A 328 -34.27 50.45 -52.50
C LYS A 328 -33.74 49.33 -51.61
N ASP A 329 -32.72 48.62 -52.06
CA ASP A 329 -32.03 47.59 -51.27
C ASP A 329 -31.27 48.22 -50.09
N VAL A 330 -30.61 49.38 -50.29
CA VAL A 330 -29.96 50.15 -49.22
C VAL A 330 -30.99 50.65 -48.20
N GLN A 331 -32.16 51.14 -48.63
CA GLN A 331 -33.25 51.52 -47.72
C GLN A 331 -33.77 50.33 -46.91
N LYS A 332 -33.92 49.16 -47.54
CA LYS A 332 -34.27 47.92 -46.83
C LYS A 332 -33.21 47.55 -45.78
N ILE A 333 -31.93 47.56 -46.16
CA ILE A 333 -30.83 47.26 -45.23
C ILE A 333 -30.80 48.26 -44.08
N GLN A 334 -31.00 49.56 -44.32
CA GLN A 334 -31.07 50.57 -43.27
C GLN A 334 -32.25 50.36 -42.32
N SER A 335 -33.41 49.94 -42.83
CA SER A 335 -34.57 49.62 -42.00
C SER A 335 -34.35 48.37 -41.13
N GLU A 336 -33.57 47.40 -41.63
CA GLU A 336 -33.21 46.20 -40.87
C GLU A 336 -32.12 46.48 -39.81
N VAL A 337 -31.17 47.39 -40.10
CA VAL A 337 -30.13 47.80 -39.13
C VAL A 337 -30.70 48.72 -38.03
N GLY A 338 -31.64 49.60 -38.37
CA GLY A 338 -32.35 50.44 -37.40
C GLY A 338 -33.21 49.65 -36.40
N ALA A 339 -33.66 48.45 -36.78
CA ALA A 339 -34.38 47.53 -35.91
C ALA A 339 -33.49 46.76 -34.91
N ILE A 340 -32.17 46.94 -34.96
CA ILE A 340 -31.20 46.28 -34.05
C ILE A 340 -30.68 47.25 -32.96
N HIS A 341 -31.00 48.55 -33.02
CA HIS A 341 -30.60 49.57 -32.03
C HIS A 341 -31.77 50.17 -31.22
N VAL A 342 -32.88 49.44 -31.10
CA VAL A 342 -33.97 49.63 -30.13
C VAL A 342 -34.25 48.29 -29.49
#